data_AF-A0AAW0PZG8-F1
#
_entry.id   AF-A0AAW0PZG8-F1
#
_cell.length_a   1.000
_cell.length_b   1.000
_cell.length_c   1.000
_cell.angle_alpha   90.00
_cell.angle_beta   90.00
_cell.angle_gamma   90.00
#
_symmetry.space_group_name_H-M   'P 1'
#
loop_
_entity.id
_entity.type
_entity.pdbx_description
1 polymer ?
#
loop_
_entity_poly.entity_id
_entity_poly.type
_entity_poly.pdbx_seq_one_letter_code
_entity_poly.pdbx_strand_id
1 'polypeptide(L)'
;MGHNGPHELLNSVHEYTWISEGSVVKITYVIPDGIQSVDHPAPGQPFTGGTFEAFLPDCAQTRRLLPRLREAFSRGHTFTVMGGKVKWDSIPHKTSLHGGKTTNGYPDSTYLNRLSTILTSLGIP
;
A
#
# COMPACT_ATOMS: atom_id res chain seq x y z
N MET A 1 -13.82 -25.15 -11.74
CA MET A 1 -13.83 -23.77 -12.24
C MET A 1 -13.20 -22.92 -11.17
N GLY A 2 -11.97 -22.45 -11.41
CA GLY A 2 -11.11 -21.86 -10.37
C GLY A 2 -11.67 -20.54 -9.88
N HIS A 3 -11.83 -20.41 -8.56
CA HIS A 3 -12.13 -19.14 -7.90
C HIS A 3 -10.85 -18.30 -7.93
N ASN A 4 -10.72 -17.44 -8.94
CA ASN A 4 -9.69 -16.43 -8.94
C ASN A 4 -10.11 -15.32 -7.98
N GLY A 5 -9.68 -15.43 -6.72
CA GLY A 5 -9.74 -14.31 -5.78
C GLY A 5 -8.88 -13.13 -6.30
N PRO A 6 -9.01 -11.93 -5.71
CA PRO A 6 -8.27 -10.73 -6.13
C PRO A 6 -6.74 -10.78 -5.91
N HIS A 7 -6.14 -11.96 -5.78
CA HIS A 7 -4.74 -12.16 -5.39
C HIS A 7 -3.75 -12.30 -6.55
N GLU A 8 -4.17 -12.16 -7.81
CA GLU A 8 -3.27 -12.29 -8.96
C GLU A 8 -2.99 -10.95 -9.63
N LEU A 9 -2.26 -10.04 -8.96
CA LEU A 9 -1.43 -9.03 -9.63
C LEU A 9 -0.24 -8.60 -8.75
N LEU A 10 0.84 -9.37 -8.84
CA LEU A 10 2.21 -8.89 -8.68
C LEU A 10 2.68 -8.49 -10.10
N ASN A 11 3.49 -7.48 -10.40
CA ASN A 11 4.65 -6.90 -9.74
C ASN A 11 4.96 -5.58 -10.45
N SER A 12 5.15 -4.49 -9.71
CA SER A 12 6.22 -3.55 -10.07
C SER A 12 6.50 -2.56 -8.93
N VAL A 13 7.36 -2.95 -8.00
CA VAL A 13 8.13 -1.95 -7.24
C VAL A 13 9.14 -1.38 -8.23
N HIS A 14 8.82 -0.25 -8.83
CA HIS A 14 9.81 0.48 -9.60
C HIS A 14 10.58 1.43 -8.66
N GLU A 15 11.82 1.08 -8.38
CA GLU A 15 12.77 1.98 -7.74
C GLU A 15 13.11 3.11 -8.73
N TYR A 16 12.76 4.35 -8.38
CA TYR A 16 13.20 5.53 -9.14
C TYR A 16 13.82 6.55 -8.17
N THR A 17 15.12 6.79 -8.32
CA THR A 17 15.86 7.94 -7.77
C THR A 17 15.59 9.14 -8.69
N TRP A 18 15.33 10.36 -8.21
CA TRP A 18 16.29 11.35 -7.72
C TRP A 18 15.57 12.49 -6.97
N ILE A 19 16.11 12.93 -5.81
CA ILE A 19 16.02 14.32 -5.32
C ILE A 19 17.14 14.59 -4.31
N SER A 20 17.60 15.84 -4.29
CA SER A 20 18.94 16.31 -3.90
C SER A 20 19.33 16.27 -2.41
N GLU A 21 18.65 15.52 -1.53
CA GLU A 21 19.10 15.28 -0.14
C GLU A 21 18.58 13.95 0.44
N GLY A 22 18.73 12.86 -0.32
CA GLY A 22 18.45 11.50 0.16
C GLY A 22 17.69 10.66 -0.87
N SER A 23 17.96 9.36 -0.89
CA SER A 23 17.27 8.43 -1.78
C SER A 23 15.87 8.12 -1.24
N VAL A 24 14.88 7.98 -2.12
CA VAL A 24 13.48 7.66 -1.80
C VAL A 24 13.10 6.38 -2.53
N VAL A 25 12.42 5.48 -1.83
CA VAL A 25 11.75 4.33 -2.42
C VAL A 25 10.31 4.72 -2.76
N LYS A 26 9.96 4.56 -4.04
CA LYS A 26 8.58 4.66 -4.52
C LYS A 26 7.98 3.27 -4.64
N ILE A 27 6.79 3.08 -4.10
CA ILE A 27 5.97 1.88 -4.29
C ILE A 27 4.78 2.28 -5.14
N THR A 28 4.57 1.56 -6.24
CA THR A 28 3.41 1.72 -7.11
C THR A 28 2.56 0.45 -7.05
N TYR A 29 1.32 0.59 -6.62
CA TYR A 29 0.31 -0.45 -6.67
C TYR A 29 -0.59 -0.19 -7.88
N VAL A 30 -0.79 -1.20 -8.72
CA VAL A 30 -1.69 -1.15 -9.86
C VAL A 30 -2.79 -2.16 -9.62
N ILE A 31 -4.01 -1.67 -9.44
CA ILE A 31 -5.18 -2.50 -9.16
C ILE A 31 -6.16 -2.32 -10.32
N PRO A 32 -6.53 -3.39 -11.03
CA PRO A 32 -7.46 -3.34 -12.14
C PRO A 32 -8.87 -3.21 -11.61
N ASP A 33 -9.78 -2.87 -12.51
CA ASP A 33 -11.21 -3.02 -12.25
C ASP A 33 -11.54 -4.50 -12.01
N GLY A 34 -12.61 -4.76 -11.26
CA GLY A 34 -12.98 -6.11 -10.90
C GLY A 34 -14.38 -6.24 -10.34
N ILE A 35 -14.67 -7.43 -9.82
CA ILE A 35 -15.93 -7.77 -9.17
C ILE A 35 -15.69 -8.00 -7.68
N GLN A 36 -16.58 -7.46 -6.84
CA GLN A 36 -16.50 -7.58 -5.41
C GLN A 36 -16.72 -9.03 -4.95
N SER A 37 -15.80 -9.54 -4.12
CA SER A 37 -15.91 -10.86 -3.50
C SER A 37 -16.98 -10.89 -2.40
N VAL A 38 -17.22 -12.07 -1.84
CA VAL A 38 -18.11 -12.30 -0.69
C VAL A 38 -17.73 -11.45 0.52
N ASP A 39 -16.46 -11.13 0.69
CA ASP A 39 -15.96 -10.37 1.85
C ASP A 39 -16.05 -8.84 1.66
N HIS A 40 -16.52 -8.37 0.51
CA HIS A 40 -16.68 -6.94 0.21
C HIS A 40 -18.09 -6.41 0.54
N PRO A 41 -18.28 -5.08 0.65
CA PRO A 41 -19.57 -4.50 1.05
C PRO A 41 -20.74 -4.77 0.11
N ALA A 42 -20.47 -5.02 -1.19
CA ALA A 42 -21.50 -5.34 -2.17
C ALA A 42 -21.04 -6.51 -3.07
N PRO A 43 -21.11 -7.76 -2.58
CA PRO A 43 -20.67 -8.93 -3.34
C PRO A 43 -21.33 -9.05 -4.71
N GLY A 44 -20.54 -9.40 -5.73
CA GLY A 44 -21.00 -9.54 -7.12
C GLY A 44 -21.17 -8.21 -7.88
N GLN A 45 -21.06 -7.06 -7.22
CA GLN A 45 -21.06 -5.75 -7.88
C GLN A 45 -19.66 -5.39 -8.41
N PRO A 46 -19.56 -4.60 -9.49
CA PRO A 46 -18.27 -4.14 -9.97
C PRO A 46 -17.61 -3.17 -8.99
N PHE A 47 -16.29 -3.04 -9.12
CA PHE A 47 -15.51 -1.95 -8.55
C PHE A 47 -14.51 -1.41 -9.57
N THR A 48 -14.17 -0.13 -9.42
CA THR A 48 -13.11 0.53 -10.20
C THR A 48 -11.80 0.50 -9.41
N GLY A 49 -10.75 0.00 -10.06
CA GLY A 49 -9.38 -0.03 -9.58
C GLY A 49 -8.67 1.32 -9.73
N GLY A 50 -7.34 1.30 -9.76
CA GLY A 50 -6.51 2.48 -9.97
C GLY A 50 -5.03 2.25 -9.74
N THR A 51 -4.26 3.32 -9.93
CA THR A 51 -2.83 3.39 -9.61
C THR A 51 -2.64 4.18 -8.32
N PHE A 52 -1.93 3.59 -7.38
CA PHE A 52 -1.67 4.18 -6.07
C PHE A 52 -0.17 4.24 -5.81
N GLU A 53 0.29 5.38 -5.30
CA GLU A 53 1.72 5.62 -5.09
C GLU A 53 1.99 5.90 -3.61
N ALA A 54 3.10 5.34 -3.11
CA ALA A 54 3.58 5.59 -1.77
C ALA A 54 5.11 5.80 -1.76
N PHE A 55 5.59 6.55 -0.79
CA PHE A 55 6.97 6.98 -0.70
C PHE A 55 7.56 6.65 0.67
N LEU A 56 8.78 6.12 0.71
CA LEU A 56 9.54 5.89 1.93
C LEU A 56 10.97 6.39 1.75
N PRO A 57 11.66 6.88 2.79
CA PRO A 57 13.09 7.17 2.69
C PRO A 57 13.83 5.86 2.42
N ASP A 58 14.81 5.85 1.53
CA ASP A 58 15.67 4.69 1.34
C ASP A 58 16.69 4.61 2.49
N CYS A 59 16.32 3.83 3.50
CA CYS A 59 17.15 3.55 4.66
C CYS A 59 17.00 2.09 5.08
N ALA A 60 17.87 1.64 5.99
CA ALA A 60 17.87 0.27 6.47
C ALA A 60 16.52 -0.15 7.09
N GLN A 61 15.80 0.77 7.74
CA GLN A 61 14.49 0.48 8.30
C GLN A 61 13.45 0.25 7.20
N THR A 62 13.41 1.09 6.16
CA THR A 62 12.54 0.90 5.00
C THR A 62 12.81 -0.43 4.32
N ARG A 63 14.08 -0.79 4.09
CA ARG A 63 14.44 -2.07 3.46
C ARG A 63 13.92 -3.29 4.24
N ARG A 64 13.85 -3.21 5.57
CA ARG A 64 13.22 -4.26 6.41
C ARG A 64 11.69 -4.28 6.31
N LEU A 65 11.05 -3.15 6.02
CA LEU A 65 9.59 -3.03 5.93
C LEU A 65 9.06 -3.39 4.53
N LEU A 66 9.85 -3.28 3.46
CA LEU A 66 9.40 -3.57 2.09
C LEU A 66 8.84 -5.00 1.92
N PRO A 67 9.50 -6.07 2.39
CA PRO A 67 8.94 -7.43 2.31
C PRO A 67 7.63 -7.57 3.10
N ARG A 68 7.51 -6.88 4.24
CA ARG A 68 6.31 -6.89 5.09
C ARG A 68 5.14 -6.17 4.43
N LEU A 69 5.39 -5.07 3.73
CA LEU A 69 4.39 -4.38 2.92
C LEU A 69 3.89 -5.25 1.76
N ARG A 70 4.80 -6.00 1.11
CA ARG A 70 4.41 -6.98 0.07
C ARG A 70 3.53 -8.09 0.64
N GLU A 71 3.84 -8.60 1.82
CA GLU A 71 3.02 -9.60 2.52
C GLU A 71 1.68 -9.03 2.98
N ALA A 72 1.64 -7.78 3.43
CA ALA A 72 0.39 -7.13 3.78
C ALA A 72 -0.54 -6.98 2.57
N PHE A 73 0.04 -6.67 1.41
CA PHE A 73 -0.70 -6.58 0.16
C PHE A 73 -1.23 -7.96 -0.27
N SER A 74 -0.39 -9.00 -0.22
CA SER A 74 -0.80 -10.38 -0.57
C SER A 74 -1.96 -10.88 0.31
N ARG A 75 -1.98 -10.49 1.59
CA ARG A 75 -3.05 -10.80 2.56
C ARG A 75 -4.26 -9.87 2.50
N GLY A 76 -4.29 -8.89 1.59
CA GLY A 76 -5.44 -7.99 1.41
C GLY A 76 -5.59 -6.89 2.48
N HIS A 77 -4.53 -6.56 3.23
CA HIS A 77 -4.59 -5.52 4.27
C HIS A 77 -4.25 -4.10 3.78
N THR A 78 -3.84 -3.95 2.52
CA THR A 78 -3.40 -2.65 1.98
C THR A 78 -4.55 -1.81 1.43
N PHE A 79 -5.56 -2.46 0.85
CA PHE A 79 -6.65 -1.81 0.14
C PHE A 79 -8.00 -2.43 0.51
N THR A 80 -9.06 -1.64 0.35
CA THR A 80 -10.44 -2.05 0.53
C THR A 80 -11.31 -1.47 -0.59
N VAL A 81 -12.53 -1.99 -0.76
CA VAL A 81 -13.51 -1.45 -1.71
C VAL A 81 -14.60 -0.70 -0.95
N MET A 82 -14.81 0.57 -1.27
CA MET A 82 -15.85 1.40 -0.66
C MET A 82 -16.57 2.22 -1.72
N GLY A 83 -17.90 2.03 -1.83
CA GLY A 83 -18.70 2.71 -2.85
C GLY A 83 -18.30 2.35 -4.27
N GLY A 84 -17.90 1.09 -4.51
CA GLY A 84 -17.46 0.61 -5.82
C GLY A 84 -16.09 1.14 -6.27
N LYS A 85 -15.28 1.68 -5.36
CA LYS A 85 -13.91 2.16 -5.67
C LYS A 85 -12.90 1.59 -4.70
N VAL A 86 -11.72 1.25 -5.21
CA VAL A 86 -10.57 0.86 -4.39
C VAL A 86 -10.05 2.06 -3.61
N LYS A 87 -9.76 1.86 -2.33
CA LYS A 87 -9.19 2.86 -1.42
C LYS A 87 -8.12 2.21 -0.55
N TRP A 88 -7.21 3.03 -0.01
CA TRP A 88 -6.33 2.61 1.08
C TRP A 88 -7.15 2.09 2.25
N ASP A 89 -6.70 1.00 2.87
CA ASP A 89 -7.32 0.44 4.06
C ASP A 89 -6.55 0.86 5.34
N SER A 90 -6.23 -0.10 6.20
CA SER A 90 -5.75 0.12 7.57
C SER A 90 -4.25 0.43 7.67
N ILE A 91 -3.47 0.14 6.64
CA ILE A 91 -2.02 0.38 6.64
C ILE A 91 -1.71 1.79 6.13
N PRO A 92 -1.09 2.65 6.95
CA PRO A 92 -0.83 4.03 6.57
C PRO A 92 0.30 4.09 5.52
N HIS A 93 0.01 4.72 4.39
CA HIS A 93 0.98 5.01 3.35
C HIS A 93 1.27 6.52 3.30
N LYS A 94 2.52 6.87 3.00
CA LYS A 94 2.90 8.24 2.69
C LYS A 94 2.70 8.48 1.21
N THR A 95 1.69 9.28 0.85
CA THR A 95 1.29 9.54 -0.55
C THR A 95 1.81 10.88 -1.06
N SER A 96 2.60 11.60 -0.27
CA SER A 96 3.24 12.85 -0.64
C SER A 96 4.70 12.87 -0.15
N LEU A 97 5.59 13.50 -0.90
CA LEU A 97 6.96 13.76 -0.43
C LEU A 97 7.03 14.95 0.53
N HIS A 98 5.99 15.79 0.60
CA HIS A 98 6.00 17.07 1.32
C HIS A 98 4.70 17.31 2.10
N GLY A 99 4.70 18.35 2.94
CA GLY A 99 3.52 18.81 3.71
C GLY A 99 3.34 18.12 5.07
N GLY A 100 4.25 17.23 5.45
CA GLY A 100 4.27 16.59 6.75
C GLY A 100 3.11 15.63 7.00
N LYS A 101 2.92 15.27 8.28
CA LYS A 101 1.96 14.24 8.69
C LYS A 101 0.50 14.51 8.27
N THR A 102 0.08 15.78 8.21
CA THR A 102 -1.30 16.18 7.90
C THR A 102 -1.68 15.92 6.43
N THR A 103 -0.72 15.89 5.53
CA THR A 103 -0.91 15.62 4.10
C THR A 103 -0.53 14.20 3.70
N ASN A 104 -0.34 13.31 4.67
CA ASN A 104 0.29 12.00 4.46
C ASN A 104 1.68 12.12 3.79
N GLY A 105 2.45 13.16 4.11
CA GLY A 105 3.78 13.39 3.57
C GLY A 105 4.89 13.53 4.61
N TYR A 106 6.06 13.98 4.16
CA TYR A 106 7.25 14.22 4.99
C TYR A 106 7.45 15.71 5.27
N PRO A 107 8.15 16.09 6.36
CA PRO A 107 8.78 15.21 7.36
C PRO A 107 7.77 14.55 8.32
N ASP A 108 8.07 13.32 8.75
CA ASP A 108 7.38 12.58 9.81
C ASP A 108 8.32 11.50 10.36
N SER A 109 9.08 11.86 11.40
CA SER A 109 10.08 10.98 12.01
C SER A 109 9.48 9.74 12.68
N THR A 110 8.19 9.75 12.99
CA THR A 110 7.50 8.64 13.69
C THR A 110 6.92 7.60 12.74
N TYR A 111 6.85 7.92 11.44
CA TYR A 111 6.11 7.12 10.46
C TYR A 111 6.59 5.67 10.38
N LEU A 112 7.89 5.42 10.22
CA LEU A 112 8.42 4.07 10.02
C LEU A 112 8.22 3.18 11.25
N ASN A 113 8.31 3.75 12.46
CA ASN A 113 8.04 3.02 13.70
C ASN A 113 6.57 2.65 13.80
N ARG A 114 5.67 3.60 13.55
CA ARG A 114 4.22 3.36 13.52
C ARG A 114 3.85 2.31 12.46
N LEU A 115 4.44 2.39 11.28
CA LEU A 115 4.22 1.42 10.21
C LEU A 115 4.64 0.01 10.64
N SER A 116 5.82 -0.12 11.25
CA SER A 116 6.28 -1.39 11.82
C SER A 116 5.30 -1.95 12.86
N THR A 117 4.82 -1.13 13.79
CA THR A 117 3.86 -1.56 14.83
C THR A 117 2.55 -2.07 14.21
N ILE A 118 2.02 -1.35 13.21
CA ILE A 118 0.77 -1.74 12.54
C ILE A 118 0.95 -3.08 11.81
N LEU A 119 2.02 -3.23 11.02
CA LEU A 119 2.32 -4.48 10.33
C LEU A 119 2.46 -5.65 11.31
N THR A 120 3.13 -5.44 12.45
CA THR A 120 3.24 -6.46 13.50
C THR A 120 1.88 -6.81 14.08
N SER A 121 1.00 -5.83 14.33
CA SER A 121 -0.36 -6.08 14.84
C SER A 121 -1.25 -6.87 13.87
N LEU A 122 -0.93 -6.86 12.58
CA LEU A 122 -1.56 -7.65 11.52
C LEU A 122 -0.92 -9.05 11.36
N GLY A 123 -0.02 -9.45 12.27
CA GLY A 123 0.68 -10.74 12.19
C GLY A 123 1.76 -10.80 11.11
N ILE A 124 2.37 -9.65 10.78
CA ILE A 124 3.44 -9.52 9.79
C ILE A 124 4.68 -8.95 10.50
N PRO A 125 5.55 -9.80 11.08
CA PRO A 125 6.67 -9.39 11.94
C PRO A 125 7.78 -8.65 11.19
#